data_AF-A0A969H3Y5-F1
#
_entry.id   AF-A0A969H3Y5-F1
#
_cell.length_a   1.000
_cell.length_b   1.000
_cell.length_c   1.000
_cell.angle_alpha   90.00
_cell.angle_beta   90.00
_cell.angle_gamma   90.00
#
_symmetry.space_group_name_H-M   'P 1'
#
loop_
_entity.id
_entity.type
_entity.pdbx_description
1 polymer ?
#
loop_
_entity_poly.entity_id
_entity_poly.type
_entity_poly.pdbx_seq_one_letter_code
_entity_poly.pdbx_strand_id
1 'polypeptide(L)'
;MSLYAGLHSPGKSVSNLLLRFSRRLFSDSSEQERFVEALMQPQPDYSCILWCRERVEMPFAIAPPLPWQPPFCDRLSAHEKPGKHPLHDQGYYYCLDFSSVFAASSLLAIPQPIQPINLVIDMCAAPGGKSLFALRSLQPKILISNEVIGKRIGALTSNLKRCFVSGTFSQHTAERIVLSLDSEVFAEEIPQTAEVVIVDAPCTGQSLLAKGEKAPGCFHPVNINKNANRQKRILANSAQLVAPQGYLAYMTCAYSPEENEQVSEWLLQKFPQFQPVTIP
;
A
#
# COMPACT_ATOMS: atom_id res chain seq x y z
N MET A 1 27.92 21.06 -20.26
CA MET A 1 26.63 20.90 -20.97
C MET A 1 25.61 20.38 -19.98
N SER A 2 24.45 21.02 -19.83
CA SER A 2 23.46 20.67 -18.81
C SER A 2 22.88 19.28 -19.11
N LEU A 3 23.08 18.32 -18.18
CA LEU A 3 22.55 16.95 -18.22
C LEU A 3 21.02 16.87 -18.38
N TYR A 4 20.31 17.99 -18.24
CA TYR A 4 18.84 18.05 -18.26
C TYR A 4 18.27 18.89 -19.40
N ALA A 5 19.08 19.26 -20.40
CA ALA A 5 18.67 20.14 -21.50
C ALA A 5 17.50 19.56 -22.34
N GLY A 6 17.26 18.24 -22.29
CA GLY A 6 16.16 17.57 -22.98
C GLY A 6 14.89 17.30 -22.16
N LEU A 7 14.91 17.50 -20.83
CA LEU A 7 13.75 17.22 -19.96
C LEU A 7 12.76 18.40 -19.87
N HIS A 8 12.90 19.40 -20.73
CA HIS A 8 12.00 20.54 -20.79
C HIS A 8 10.71 20.18 -21.56
N SER A 9 9.76 19.55 -20.88
CA SER A 9 8.35 19.74 -21.26
C SER A 9 8.01 21.23 -21.06
N PRO A 10 7.25 21.88 -21.96
CA PRO A 10 6.94 23.30 -21.83
C PRO A 10 6.24 23.56 -20.49
N GLY A 11 6.91 24.25 -19.55
CA GLY A 11 6.30 24.77 -18.32
C GLY A 11 6.59 24.06 -16.99
N LYS A 12 7.42 23.01 -16.91
CA LYS A 12 7.82 22.41 -15.60
C LYS A 12 9.33 22.22 -15.48
N SER A 13 9.99 23.08 -14.69
CA SER A 13 11.40 22.88 -14.31
C SER A 13 11.53 21.76 -13.29
N VAL A 14 12.47 20.84 -13.50
CA VAL A 14 12.79 19.78 -12.52
C VAL A 14 13.29 20.41 -11.21
N SER A 15 12.75 19.96 -10.07
CA SER A 15 13.15 20.48 -8.76
C SER A 15 14.59 20.10 -8.42
N ASN A 16 15.38 21.06 -7.92
CA ASN A 16 16.72 20.80 -7.38
C ASN A 16 16.74 19.73 -6.28
N LEU A 17 15.65 19.61 -5.50
CA LEU A 17 15.55 18.57 -4.47
C LEU A 17 15.42 17.17 -5.09
N LEU A 18 14.65 17.03 -6.18
CA LEU A 18 14.54 15.76 -6.91
C LEU A 18 15.89 15.37 -7.55
N LEU A 19 16.62 16.32 -8.14
CA LEU A 19 17.94 16.06 -8.71
C LEU A 19 18.98 15.65 -7.66
N ARG A 20 18.96 16.30 -6.49
CA ARG A 20 19.84 15.89 -5.37
C ARG A 20 19.44 14.52 -4.84
N PHE A 21 18.15 14.24 -4.78
CA PHE A 21 17.63 12.95 -4.33
C PHE A 21 18.01 11.81 -5.27
N SER A 22 17.88 11.96 -6.59
CA SER A 22 18.26 10.92 -7.56
C SER A 22 19.75 10.57 -7.47
N ARG A 23 20.63 11.56 -7.30
CA ARG A 23 22.08 11.35 -7.08
C ARG A 23 22.42 10.58 -5.80
N ARG A 24 21.54 10.62 -4.80
CA ARG A 24 21.70 9.83 -3.56
C ARG A 24 21.26 8.39 -3.75
N LEU A 25 20.30 8.14 -4.64
CA LEU A 25 19.77 6.80 -4.90
C LEU A 25 20.64 6.00 -5.87
N PHE A 26 21.13 6.64 -6.93
CA PHE A 26 21.79 5.96 -8.03
C PHE A 26 23.20 6.52 -8.22
N SER A 27 24.19 5.64 -8.29
CA SER A 27 25.57 6.01 -8.66
C SER A 27 25.70 6.26 -10.17
N ASP A 28 24.93 5.54 -10.99
CA ASP A 28 24.92 5.65 -12.44
C ASP A 28 24.07 6.83 -12.94
N SER A 29 24.63 7.66 -13.82
CA SER A 29 23.94 8.86 -14.31
C SER A 29 22.75 8.55 -15.24
N SER A 30 22.80 7.44 -15.99
CA SER A 30 21.70 7.04 -16.86
C SER A 30 20.48 6.56 -16.06
N GLU A 31 20.70 5.90 -14.92
CA GLU A 31 19.65 5.55 -13.96
C GLU A 31 19.04 6.78 -13.31
N GLN A 32 19.89 7.76 -12.91
CA GLN A 32 19.41 9.04 -12.38
C GLN A 32 18.49 9.75 -13.37
N GLU A 33 18.88 9.81 -14.65
CA GLU A 33 18.08 10.44 -15.72
C GLU A 33 16.77 9.71 -15.94
N ARG A 34 16.80 8.38 -16.10
CA ARG A 34 15.58 7.57 -16.28
C ARG A 34 14.61 7.71 -15.10
N PHE A 35 15.11 7.72 -13.87
CA PHE A 35 14.28 7.91 -12.69
C PHE A 35 13.61 9.28 -12.66
N VAL A 36 14.38 10.35 -12.92
CA VAL A 36 13.83 11.72 -12.96
C VAL A 36 12.82 11.87 -14.08
N GLU A 37 13.11 11.32 -15.26
CA GLU A 37 12.21 11.34 -16.42
C GLU A 37 10.89 10.62 -16.11
N ALA A 38 10.93 9.42 -15.53
CA ALA A 38 9.73 8.67 -15.16
C ALA A 38 8.80 9.42 -14.19
N LEU A 39 9.36 10.22 -13.29
CA LEU A 39 8.58 11.05 -12.36
C LEU A 39 8.05 12.34 -12.98
N MET A 40 8.73 12.87 -13.99
CA MET A 40 8.36 14.12 -14.66
C MET A 40 7.39 13.89 -15.84
N GLN A 41 7.44 12.70 -16.43
CA GLN A 41 6.60 12.25 -17.54
C GLN A 41 5.79 11.03 -17.12
N PRO A 42 4.77 11.22 -16.26
CA PRO A 42 3.93 10.12 -15.80
C PRO A 42 3.25 9.43 -16.99
N GLN A 43 3.41 8.12 -17.06
CA GLN A 43 2.77 7.28 -18.07
C GLN A 43 1.28 7.10 -17.75
N PRO A 44 0.43 6.73 -18.74
CA PRO A 44 -0.97 6.42 -18.50
C PRO A 44 -1.09 5.34 -17.41
N ASP A 45 -1.81 5.65 -16.34
CA ASP A 45 -1.99 4.72 -15.24
C ASP A 45 -2.90 3.57 -15.67
N TYR A 46 -2.38 2.34 -15.55
CA TYR A 46 -3.20 1.16 -15.74
C TYR A 46 -4.05 0.99 -14.48
N SER A 47 -5.34 1.29 -14.59
CA SER A 47 -6.27 1.00 -13.52
C SER A 47 -6.24 -0.50 -13.22
N CYS A 48 -5.95 -0.86 -11.97
CA CYS A 48 -6.09 -2.24 -11.53
C CYS A 48 -7.36 -2.38 -10.71
N ILE A 49 -7.98 -3.54 -10.82
CA ILE A 49 -9.14 -3.92 -10.01
C ILE A 49 -8.77 -5.12 -9.13
N LEU A 50 -9.18 -5.04 -7.87
CA LEU A 50 -9.17 -6.16 -6.94
C LEU A 50 -10.59 -6.71 -6.87
N TRP A 51 -10.76 -7.96 -7.29
CA TRP A 51 -12.03 -8.66 -7.21
C TRP A 51 -12.41 -8.91 -5.76
N CYS A 52 -13.51 -8.27 -5.35
CA CYS A 52 -14.12 -8.44 -4.03
C CYS A 52 -15.11 -9.60 -3.99
N ARG A 53 -15.47 -10.14 -5.18
CA ARG A 53 -16.41 -11.24 -5.39
C ARG A 53 -15.91 -12.21 -6.45
N GLU A 54 -16.69 -13.26 -6.66
CA GLU A 54 -16.55 -14.11 -7.84
C GLU A 54 -16.51 -13.25 -9.10
N ARG A 55 -15.56 -13.60 -9.98
CA ARG A 55 -15.32 -12.90 -11.22
C ARG A 55 -16.58 -13.02 -12.09
N VAL A 56 -17.03 -11.90 -12.61
CA VAL A 56 -18.07 -11.83 -13.64
C VAL A 56 -17.45 -11.42 -14.96
N GLU A 57 -18.21 -11.53 -16.04
CA GLU A 57 -17.79 -11.02 -17.34
C GLU A 57 -17.35 -9.55 -17.22
N MET A 58 -16.09 -9.29 -17.61
CA MET A 58 -15.47 -7.97 -17.47
C MET A 58 -15.85 -7.12 -18.69
N PRO A 59 -16.46 -5.94 -18.51
CA PRO A 59 -16.80 -5.04 -19.62
C PRO A 59 -15.59 -4.27 -20.19
N PHE A 60 -14.39 -4.50 -19.65
CA PHE A 60 -13.16 -3.77 -19.99
C PHE A 60 -12.11 -4.71 -20.57
N ALA A 61 -11.25 -4.17 -21.43
CA ALA A 61 -10.10 -4.92 -21.91
C ALA A 61 -9.09 -5.15 -20.76
N ILE A 62 -8.77 -6.42 -20.51
CA ILE A 62 -7.79 -6.84 -19.51
C ILE A 62 -6.43 -7.03 -20.19
N ALA A 63 -5.38 -6.44 -19.62
CA ALA A 63 -4.02 -6.66 -20.07
C ALA A 63 -3.52 -8.06 -19.66
N PRO A 64 -2.59 -8.67 -20.41
CA PRO A 64 -2.02 -9.96 -20.04
C PRO A 64 -1.47 -9.94 -18.60
N PRO A 65 -1.75 -10.99 -17.79
CA PRO A 65 -1.30 -11.05 -16.41
C PRO A 65 0.22 -11.17 -16.34
N LEU A 66 0.82 -10.52 -15.35
CA LEU A 66 2.25 -10.69 -15.04
C LEU A 66 2.48 -11.95 -14.19
N PRO A 67 3.69 -12.55 -14.20
CA PRO A 67 3.98 -13.77 -13.45
C PRO A 67 3.68 -13.68 -11.95
N TRP A 68 3.88 -12.50 -11.35
CA TRP A 68 3.63 -12.24 -9.92
C TRP A 68 2.20 -11.75 -9.62
N GLN A 69 1.40 -11.47 -10.65
CA GLN A 69 0.09 -10.82 -10.46
C GLN A 69 -0.86 -11.74 -9.68
N PRO A 70 -1.46 -11.28 -8.58
CA PRO A 70 -2.40 -12.10 -7.82
C PRO A 70 -3.60 -12.53 -8.68
N PRO A 71 -4.09 -13.77 -8.56
CA PRO A 71 -5.17 -14.32 -9.38
C PRO A 71 -6.54 -13.70 -9.08
N PHE A 72 -6.63 -12.73 -8.19
CA PHE A 72 -7.83 -11.94 -7.89
C PHE A 72 -7.66 -10.46 -8.21
N CYS A 73 -6.58 -10.09 -8.91
CA CYS A 73 -6.37 -8.76 -9.44
C CYS A 73 -6.28 -8.82 -10.96
N ASP A 74 -6.94 -7.89 -11.66
CA ASP A 74 -6.80 -7.71 -13.11
C ASP A 74 -6.33 -6.29 -13.41
N ARG A 75 -5.37 -6.17 -14.33
CA ARG A 75 -4.86 -4.89 -14.81
C ARG A 75 -5.63 -4.53 -16.08
N LEU A 76 -6.33 -3.41 -16.06
CA LEU A 76 -7.14 -2.98 -17.20
C LEU A 76 -6.27 -2.23 -18.20
N SER A 77 -6.70 -2.21 -19.46
CA SER A 77 -6.06 -1.41 -20.50
C SER A 77 -6.13 0.09 -20.18
N ALA A 78 -5.25 0.88 -20.79
CA ALA A 78 -5.21 2.32 -20.56
C ALA A 78 -6.54 2.98 -20.94
N HIS A 79 -6.92 4.04 -20.21
CA HIS A 79 -8.12 4.87 -20.40
C HIS A 79 -9.45 4.32 -19.88
N GLU A 80 -9.49 3.09 -19.39
CA GLU A 80 -10.68 2.55 -18.75
C GLU A 80 -11.03 3.32 -17.47
N LYS A 81 -12.33 3.44 -17.18
CA LYS A 81 -12.85 4.14 -15.98
C LYS A 81 -13.67 3.20 -15.10
N PRO A 82 -13.04 2.15 -14.54
CA PRO A 82 -13.75 1.12 -13.79
C PRO A 82 -14.54 1.68 -12.60
N GLY A 83 -14.03 2.74 -11.95
CA GLY A 83 -14.71 3.39 -10.84
C GLY A 83 -16.06 4.05 -11.17
N LYS A 84 -16.43 4.19 -12.46
CA LYS A 84 -17.73 4.71 -12.91
C LYS A 84 -18.71 3.62 -13.36
N HIS A 85 -18.30 2.36 -13.31
CA HIS A 85 -19.10 1.25 -13.81
C HIS A 85 -20.10 0.76 -12.74
N PRO A 86 -21.32 0.32 -13.12
CA PRO A 86 -22.27 -0.23 -12.16
C PRO A 86 -21.73 -1.38 -11.30
N LEU A 87 -20.85 -2.22 -11.85
CA LEU A 87 -20.20 -3.30 -11.08
C LEU A 87 -19.33 -2.78 -9.93
N HIS A 88 -18.71 -1.61 -10.07
CA HIS A 88 -17.97 -0.96 -8.99
C HIS A 88 -18.92 -0.48 -7.89
N ASP A 89 -20.02 0.20 -8.27
CA ASP A 89 -21.04 0.67 -7.32
C ASP A 89 -21.72 -0.49 -6.58
N GLN A 90 -21.91 -1.61 -7.27
CA GLN A 90 -22.40 -2.85 -6.70
C GLN A 90 -21.35 -3.57 -5.86
N GLY A 91 -20.08 -3.16 -5.87
CA GLY A 91 -19.01 -3.72 -5.04
C GLY A 91 -18.38 -5.03 -5.54
N TYR A 92 -18.47 -5.34 -6.83
CA TYR A 92 -17.80 -6.52 -7.41
C TYR A 92 -16.27 -6.44 -7.33
N TYR A 93 -15.73 -5.23 -7.45
CA TYR A 93 -14.31 -4.98 -7.34
C TYR A 93 -14.02 -3.63 -6.71
N TYR A 94 -12.77 -3.46 -6.29
CA TYR A 94 -12.20 -2.21 -5.80
C TYR A 94 -11.11 -1.73 -6.77
N CYS A 95 -11.08 -0.45 -7.09
CA CYS A 95 -10.03 0.13 -7.92
C CYS A 95 -8.83 0.51 -7.06
N LEU A 96 -7.64 0.01 -7.43
CA LEU A 96 -6.39 0.30 -6.76
C LEU A 96 -5.25 0.41 -7.79
N ASP A 97 -4.21 1.11 -7.40
CA ASP A 97 -3.04 1.26 -8.26
C ASP A 97 -2.26 -0.05 -8.32
N PHE A 98 -1.66 -0.33 -9.46
CA PHE A 98 -0.91 -1.58 -9.62
C PHE A 98 0.32 -1.68 -8.69
N SER A 99 0.92 -0.54 -8.32
CA SER A 99 1.97 -0.49 -7.28
C SER A 99 1.43 -0.82 -5.89
N SER A 100 0.17 -0.49 -5.60
CA SER A 100 -0.49 -0.92 -4.36
C SER A 100 -0.75 -2.42 -4.35
N VAL A 101 -1.10 -3.02 -5.50
CA VAL A 101 -1.21 -4.48 -5.65
C VAL A 101 0.13 -5.15 -5.39
N PHE A 102 1.20 -4.65 -6.01
CA PHE A 102 2.56 -5.17 -5.83
C PHE A 102 3.02 -5.09 -4.36
N ALA A 103 2.79 -3.96 -3.68
CA ALA A 103 3.12 -3.85 -2.26
C ALA A 103 2.31 -4.85 -1.41
N ALA A 104 1.02 -5.02 -1.72
CA ALA A 104 0.13 -5.92 -1.00
C ALA A 104 0.40 -7.41 -1.29
N SER A 105 0.98 -7.76 -2.44
CA SER A 105 1.30 -9.15 -2.78
C SER A 105 2.37 -9.75 -1.88
N SER A 106 3.10 -8.94 -1.10
CA SER A 106 3.93 -9.45 0.00
C SER A 106 3.14 -10.30 1.01
N LEU A 107 1.84 -10.02 1.18
CA LEU A 107 0.95 -10.84 2.02
C LEU A 107 0.74 -12.26 1.48
N LEU A 108 1.01 -12.50 0.19
CA LEU A 108 0.93 -13.85 -0.40
C LEU A 108 2.13 -14.72 -0.06
N ALA A 109 3.22 -14.13 0.46
CA ALA A 109 4.35 -14.89 0.98
C ALA A 109 4.07 -15.50 2.36
N ILE A 110 3.00 -15.05 3.03
CA ILE A 110 2.55 -15.64 4.30
C ILE A 110 2.03 -17.05 4.01
N PRO A 111 2.65 -18.11 4.55
CA PRO A 111 2.20 -19.47 4.32
C PRO A 111 0.75 -19.61 4.76
N GLN A 112 -0.07 -20.26 3.94
CA GLN A 112 -1.45 -20.58 4.33
C GLN A 112 -1.36 -21.51 5.55
N PRO A 113 -1.79 -21.07 6.74
CA PRO A 113 -1.61 -21.85 7.94
C PRO A 113 -2.49 -23.09 7.91
N ILE A 114 -2.07 -24.15 8.60
CA ILE A 114 -2.90 -25.36 8.80
C ILE A 114 -4.21 -24.99 9.53
N GLN A 115 -4.19 -23.92 10.32
CA GLN A 115 -5.35 -23.34 11.01
C GLN A 115 -5.76 -22.00 10.39
N PRO A 116 -7.05 -21.63 10.40
CA PRO A 116 -7.50 -20.34 9.86
C PRO A 116 -6.89 -19.15 10.62
N ILE A 117 -6.51 -18.10 9.89
CA ILE A 117 -6.09 -16.81 10.46
C ILE A 117 -7.28 -16.21 11.22
N ASN A 118 -7.12 -15.90 12.51
CA ASN A 118 -8.22 -15.35 13.31
C ASN A 118 -8.32 -13.85 13.14
N LEU A 119 -7.22 -13.11 13.30
CA LEU A 119 -7.20 -11.66 13.37
C LEU A 119 -6.13 -11.06 12.46
N VAL A 120 -6.58 -10.16 11.58
CA VAL A 120 -5.73 -9.25 10.82
C VAL A 120 -6.03 -7.82 11.22
N ILE A 121 -4.99 -7.02 11.44
CA ILE A 121 -5.11 -5.59 11.74
C ILE A 121 -4.40 -4.77 10.67
N ASP A 122 -5.12 -3.91 9.96
CA ASP A 122 -4.56 -2.87 9.08
C ASP A 122 -4.53 -1.54 9.83
N MET A 123 -3.33 -1.11 10.22
CA MET A 123 -3.12 0.03 11.13
C MET A 123 -3.31 1.40 10.47
N CYS A 124 -3.24 1.47 9.14
CA CYS A 124 -3.28 2.70 8.35
C CYS A 124 -4.18 2.49 7.11
N ALA A 125 -5.42 2.10 7.38
CA ALA A 125 -6.24 1.38 6.41
C ALA A 125 -6.85 2.22 5.28
N ALA A 126 -7.10 3.53 5.48
CA ALA A 126 -7.83 4.27 4.45
C ALA A 126 -7.01 4.44 3.16
N PRO A 127 -7.63 4.35 1.97
CA PRO A 127 -9.08 4.25 1.73
C PRO A 127 -9.67 2.83 1.76
N GLY A 128 -8.90 1.80 2.12
CA GLY A 128 -9.37 0.43 2.34
C GLY A 128 -8.80 -0.62 1.39
N GLY A 129 -7.99 -0.23 0.40
CA GLY A 129 -7.47 -1.16 -0.61
C GLY A 129 -6.63 -2.31 -0.04
N LYS A 130 -5.74 -2.04 0.93
CA LYS A 130 -4.91 -3.07 1.58
C LYS A 130 -5.72 -3.97 2.50
N SER A 131 -6.65 -3.40 3.25
CA SER A 131 -7.66 -4.15 4.01
C SER A 131 -8.47 -5.11 3.13
N LEU A 132 -8.94 -4.65 1.96
CA LEU A 132 -9.66 -5.47 0.99
C LEU A 132 -8.79 -6.57 0.39
N PHE A 133 -7.53 -6.23 0.07
CA PHE A 133 -6.55 -7.21 -0.39
C PHE A 133 -6.32 -8.30 0.65
N ALA A 134 -6.06 -7.91 1.90
CA ALA A 134 -5.82 -8.82 3.01
C ALA A 134 -7.02 -9.73 3.25
N LEU A 135 -8.25 -9.21 3.17
CA LEU A 135 -9.44 -10.05 3.25
C LEU A 135 -9.45 -11.10 2.13
N ARG A 136 -9.09 -10.70 0.91
CA ARG A 136 -9.12 -11.58 -0.25
C ARG A 136 -8.04 -12.66 -0.21
N SER A 137 -6.85 -12.33 0.28
CA SER A 137 -5.67 -13.20 0.28
C SER A 137 -5.54 -14.07 1.54
N LEU A 138 -5.91 -13.54 2.70
CA LEU A 138 -5.70 -14.19 4.00
C LEU A 138 -6.99 -14.77 4.60
N GLN A 139 -8.15 -14.31 4.15
CA GLN A 139 -9.47 -14.76 4.61
C GLN A 139 -9.60 -14.89 6.16
N PRO A 140 -9.22 -13.84 6.93
CA PRO A 140 -9.26 -13.91 8.38
C PRO A 140 -10.70 -13.96 8.91
N LYS A 141 -10.88 -14.49 10.14
CA LYS A 141 -12.16 -14.41 10.84
C LYS A 141 -12.53 -12.99 11.26
N ILE A 142 -11.54 -12.16 11.59
CA ILE A 142 -11.71 -10.77 12.01
C ILE A 142 -10.70 -9.91 11.26
N LEU A 143 -11.19 -8.83 10.64
CA LEU A 143 -10.38 -7.78 10.06
C LEU A 143 -10.67 -6.46 10.78
N ILE A 144 -9.65 -5.90 11.44
CA ILE A 144 -9.69 -4.56 12.00
C ILE A 144 -9.00 -3.60 11.04
N SER A 145 -9.72 -2.58 10.58
CA SER A 145 -9.20 -1.52 9.72
C SER A 145 -9.16 -0.21 10.51
N ASN A 146 -7.98 0.23 10.91
CA ASN A 146 -7.77 1.44 11.68
C ASN A 146 -7.41 2.64 10.79
N GLU A 147 -8.03 3.79 11.05
CA GLU A 147 -7.64 5.07 10.46
C GLU A 147 -7.73 6.19 11.51
N VAL A 148 -6.58 6.71 11.92
CA VAL A 148 -6.48 7.77 12.95
C VAL A 148 -6.96 9.13 12.45
N ILE A 149 -6.93 9.38 11.14
CA ILE A 149 -7.36 10.64 10.53
C ILE A 149 -8.87 10.59 10.27
N GLY A 150 -9.65 11.20 11.17
CA GLY A 150 -11.11 11.22 11.13
C GLY A 150 -11.73 11.52 9.76
N LYS A 151 -11.15 12.45 8.99
CA LYS A 151 -11.62 12.83 7.65
C LYS A 151 -11.55 11.71 6.61
N ARG A 152 -10.69 10.70 6.82
CA ARG A 152 -10.50 9.56 5.91
C ARG A 152 -11.35 8.34 6.28
N ILE A 153 -11.91 8.30 7.49
CA ILE A 153 -12.79 7.21 7.95
C ILE A 153 -13.99 7.05 7.02
N GLY A 154 -14.63 8.14 6.59
CA GLY A 154 -15.81 8.06 5.72
C GLY A 154 -15.54 7.30 4.42
N ALA A 155 -14.40 7.57 3.77
CA ALA A 155 -13.97 6.87 2.57
C ALA A 155 -13.67 5.39 2.85
N LEU A 156 -12.93 5.10 3.93
CA LEU A 156 -12.64 3.73 4.37
C LEU A 156 -13.94 2.94 4.60
N THR A 157 -14.83 3.44 5.45
CA THR A 157 -16.09 2.78 5.77
C THR A 157 -16.98 2.60 4.53
N SER A 158 -17.06 3.62 3.66
CA SER A 158 -17.85 3.54 2.42
C SER A 158 -17.33 2.45 1.49
N ASN A 159 -16.02 2.41 1.25
CA ASN A 159 -15.40 1.42 0.37
C ASN A 159 -15.52 0.00 0.91
N LEU A 160 -15.22 -0.19 2.20
CA LEU A 160 -15.39 -1.50 2.85
C LEU A 160 -16.86 -1.94 2.79
N LYS A 161 -17.82 -1.08 3.14
CA LYS A 161 -19.25 -1.42 3.04
C LYS A 161 -19.66 -1.80 1.62
N ARG A 162 -19.28 -1.01 0.61
CA ARG A 162 -19.63 -1.27 -0.79
C ARG A 162 -19.11 -2.64 -1.24
N CYS A 163 -17.83 -2.89 -1.02
CA CYS A 163 -17.17 -4.11 -1.47
C CYS A 163 -17.60 -5.35 -0.67
N PHE A 164 -18.01 -5.20 0.60
CA PHE A 164 -18.35 -6.32 1.49
C PHE A 164 -19.84 -6.62 1.63
N VAL A 165 -20.68 -5.60 1.82
CA VAL A 165 -22.11 -5.77 2.13
C VAL A 165 -22.88 -6.25 0.92
N SER A 166 -22.52 -5.76 -0.27
CA SER A 166 -23.26 -6.09 -1.48
C SER A 166 -22.90 -7.47 -2.06
N GLY A 167 -21.92 -8.17 -1.49
CA GLY A 167 -21.67 -9.57 -1.86
C GLY A 167 -20.45 -10.15 -1.18
N THR A 168 -20.71 -11.22 -0.48
CA THR A 168 -19.73 -12.15 0.04
C THR A 168 -19.26 -13.07 -1.09
N PHE A 169 -17.96 -13.35 -1.15
CA PHE A 169 -17.54 -14.70 -1.56
C PHE A 169 -18.31 -15.66 -0.67
N SER A 170 -19.18 -16.45 -1.29
CA SER A 170 -20.03 -17.44 -0.65
C SER A 170 -19.29 -18.10 0.53
N GLN A 171 -19.89 -18.07 1.73
CA GLN A 171 -19.51 -18.77 2.97
C GLN A 171 -18.57 -18.11 4.02
N HIS A 172 -17.88 -16.99 3.79
CA HIS A 172 -17.00 -16.41 4.83
C HIS A 172 -17.64 -15.26 5.65
N THR A 173 -17.93 -15.54 6.93
CA THR A 173 -18.53 -14.63 7.92
C THR A 173 -17.47 -13.79 8.66
N ALA A 174 -16.50 -13.23 7.95
CA ALA A 174 -15.47 -12.42 8.58
C ALA A 174 -16.09 -11.17 9.26
N GLU A 175 -15.84 -11.00 10.55
CA GLU A 175 -16.16 -9.78 11.27
C GLU A 175 -15.23 -8.65 10.81
N ARG A 176 -15.79 -7.46 10.63
CA ARG A 176 -15.08 -6.31 10.05
C ARG A 176 -15.31 -5.11 10.92
N ILE A 177 -14.25 -4.61 11.52
CA ILE A 177 -14.30 -3.54 12.50
C ILE A 177 -13.51 -2.35 11.96
N VAL A 178 -14.13 -1.18 11.90
CA VAL A 178 -13.43 0.06 11.58
C VAL A 178 -13.22 0.82 12.88
N LEU A 179 -11.96 1.11 13.18
CA LEU A 179 -11.56 1.88 14.36
C LEU A 179 -10.85 3.18 13.96
N SER A 180 -10.83 4.12 14.89
CA SER A 180 -10.06 5.36 14.77
C SER A 180 -9.37 5.64 16.08
N LEU A 181 -8.25 4.96 16.28
CA LEU A 181 -7.45 5.06 17.49
C LEU A 181 -5.98 5.29 17.09
N ASP A 182 -5.21 5.94 17.99
CA ASP A 182 -3.76 5.94 17.84
C ASP A 182 -3.22 4.51 18.02
N SER A 183 -2.13 4.19 17.33
CA SER A 183 -1.49 2.88 17.40
C SER A 183 -1.08 2.48 18.83
N GLU A 184 -0.80 3.43 19.70
CA GLU A 184 -0.47 3.18 21.11
C GLU A 184 -1.59 2.48 21.86
N VAL A 185 -2.85 2.88 21.65
CA VAL A 185 -4.02 2.27 22.30
C VAL A 185 -4.11 0.78 21.97
N PHE A 186 -3.82 0.40 20.72
CA PHE A 186 -3.79 -1.02 20.34
C PHE A 186 -2.70 -1.78 21.10
N ALA A 187 -1.51 -1.19 21.23
CA ALA A 187 -0.37 -1.85 21.87
C ALA A 187 -0.60 -2.07 23.36
N GLU A 188 -1.33 -1.16 24.01
CA GLU A 188 -1.72 -1.26 25.42
C GLU A 188 -2.84 -2.30 25.63
N GLU A 189 -3.88 -2.28 24.78
CA GLU A 189 -5.11 -3.04 25.01
C GLU A 189 -5.07 -4.47 24.46
N ILE A 190 -4.41 -4.69 23.31
CA ILE A 190 -4.40 -6.00 22.62
C ILE A 190 -3.01 -6.42 22.12
N PRO A 191 -1.99 -6.50 22.99
CA PRO A 191 -0.68 -7.00 22.60
C PRO A 191 -0.73 -8.49 22.22
N GLN A 192 0.07 -8.88 21.24
CA GLN A 192 0.29 -10.27 20.81
C GLN A 192 -0.98 -11.03 20.40
N THR A 193 -1.99 -10.36 19.85
CA THR A 193 -3.27 -10.96 19.47
C THR A 193 -3.44 -11.20 17.97
N ALA A 194 -2.72 -10.49 17.11
CA ALA A 194 -2.95 -10.51 15.67
C ALA A 194 -1.94 -11.41 14.96
N GLU A 195 -2.43 -12.38 14.17
CA GLU A 195 -1.53 -13.22 13.36
C GLU A 195 -0.92 -12.43 12.19
N VAL A 196 -1.59 -11.37 11.70
CA VAL A 196 -1.00 -10.44 10.73
C VAL A 196 -1.33 -8.99 11.06
N VAL A 197 -0.30 -8.15 11.10
CA VAL A 197 -0.42 -6.70 11.24
C VAL A 197 0.12 -6.03 9.98
N ILE A 198 -0.67 -5.15 9.38
CA ILE A 198 -0.34 -4.42 8.16
C ILE A 198 -0.13 -2.95 8.51
N VAL A 199 0.98 -2.40 8.05
CA VAL A 199 1.35 -1.00 8.20
C VAL A 199 1.70 -0.44 6.82
N ASP A 200 0.68 0.00 6.08
CA ASP A 200 0.82 0.87 4.89
C ASP A 200 1.04 2.31 5.38
N ALA A 201 2.30 2.62 5.67
CA ALA A 201 2.60 3.71 6.57
C ALA A 201 2.43 5.09 5.89
N PRO A 202 1.99 6.12 6.62
CA PRO A 202 2.00 7.48 6.11
C PRO A 202 3.42 7.88 5.71
N CYS A 203 3.59 8.17 4.41
CA CYS A 203 4.88 8.39 3.76
C CYS A 203 4.95 9.79 3.13
N THR A 204 6.12 10.20 2.62
CA THR A 204 6.24 11.45 1.85
C THR A 204 5.48 11.48 0.52
N GLY A 205 5.02 10.33 0.04
CA GLY A 205 4.21 10.19 -1.17
C GLY A 205 4.99 10.39 -2.46
N GLN A 206 6.28 10.08 -2.49
CA GLN A 206 7.15 10.35 -3.65
C GLN A 206 6.65 9.66 -4.93
N SER A 207 6.08 8.45 -4.82
CA SER A 207 5.54 7.72 -5.97
C SER A 207 4.27 8.34 -6.57
N LEU A 208 3.59 9.25 -5.86
CA LEU A 208 2.44 9.97 -6.39
C LEU A 208 2.81 10.85 -7.59
N LEU A 209 4.06 11.35 -7.64
CA LEU A 209 4.54 12.11 -8.80
C LEU A 209 4.56 11.27 -10.08
N ALA A 210 4.90 9.98 -9.99
CA ALA A 210 4.87 9.05 -11.12
C ALA A 210 3.45 8.87 -11.70
N LYS A 211 2.42 9.27 -10.96
CA LYS A 211 1.01 9.25 -11.35
C LYS A 211 0.49 10.61 -11.81
N GLY A 212 1.36 11.62 -11.84
CA GLY A 212 0.98 13.00 -12.14
C GLY A 212 0.24 13.71 -11.00
N GLU A 213 0.17 13.11 -9.81
CA GLU A 213 -0.38 13.74 -8.62
C GLU A 213 0.63 14.72 -7.99
N LYS A 214 0.14 15.61 -7.13
CA LYS A 214 0.98 16.59 -6.44
C LYS A 214 1.45 16.03 -5.09
N ALA A 215 2.77 16.00 -4.88
CA ALA A 215 3.39 15.64 -3.60
C ALA A 215 4.33 16.77 -3.12
N PRO A 216 3.79 17.90 -2.61
CA PRO A 216 4.60 19.07 -2.28
C PRO A 216 5.62 18.75 -1.19
N GLY A 217 6.90 19.01 -1.48
CA GLY A 217 7.99 18.81 -0.53
C GLY A 217 8.32 17.34 -0.22
N CYS A 218 7.89 16.39 -1.05
CA CYS A 218 8.12 14.95 -0.84
C CYS A 218 9.62 14.56 -0.85
N PHE A 219 10.47 15.36 -1.49
CA PHE A 219 11.93 15.19 -1.49
C PHE A 219 12.66 16.08 -0.46
N HIS A 220 11.92 16.82 0.37
CA HIS A 220 12.55 17.67 1.37
C HIS A 220 13.05 16.82 2.56
N PRO A 221 14.34 16.89 2.94
CA PRO A 221 14.90 16.03 3.99
C PRO A 221 14.16 16.11 5.32
N VAL A 222 13.67 17.29 5.71
CA VAL A 222 12.87 17.45 6.94
C VAL A 222 11.56 16.66 6.88
N ASN A 223 10.90 16.61 5.72
CA ASN A 223 9.64 15.86 5.57
C ASN A 223 9.89 14.36 5.56
N ILE A 224 10.96 13.91 4.88
CA ILE A 224 11.41 12.52 4.87
C ILE A 224 11.68 12.06 6.31
N ASN A 225 12.53 12.77 7.05
CA ASN A 225 12.87 12.43 8.44
C ASN A 225 11.66 12.47 9.38
N LYS A 226 10.75 13.43 9.19
CA LYS A 226 9.52 13.52 9.98
C LYS A 226 8.63 12.29 9.76
N ASN A 227 8.49 11.84 8.52
CA ASN A 227 7.71 10.64 8.20
C ASN A 227 8.40 9.37 8.68
N ALA A 228 9.72 9.23 8.48
CA ALA A 228 10.50 8.12 9.02
C ALA A 228 10.31 7.95 10.53
N ASN A 229 10.40 9.04 11.31
CA ASN A 229 10.17 8.99 12.76
C ASN A 229 8.73 8.61 13.12
N ARG A 230 7.75 9.11 12.36
CA ARG A 230 6.35 8.70 12.53
C ARG A 230 6.14 7.21 12.24
N GLN A 231 6.75 6.70 11.17
CA GLN A 231 6.68 5.30 10.75
C GLN A 231 7.28 4.40 11.83
N LYS A 232 8.46 4.75 12.36
CA LYS A 232 9.09 4.05 13.48
C LYS A 232 8.18 3.98 14.71
N ARG A 233 7.51 5.08 15.07
CA ARG A 233 6.54 5.10 16.18
C ARG A 233 5.37 4.13 15.95
N ILE A 234 4.74 4.21 14.77
CA ILE A 234 3.62 3.32 14.42
C ILE A 234 4.07 1.86 14.45
N LEU A 235 5.21 1.55 13.81
CA LEU A 235 5.78 0.22 13.78
C LEU A 235 6.16 -0.32 15.16
N ALA A 236 6.66 0.51 16.07
CA ALA A 236 6.95 0.10 17.44
C ALA A 236 5.71 -0.44 18.16
N ASN A 237 4.57 0.21 17.94
CA ASN A 237 3.31 -0.16 18.55
C ASN A 237 2.70 -1.37 17.81
N SER A 238 2.72 -1.35 16.47
CA SER A 238 2.25 -2.46 15.63
C SER A 238 3.01 -3.77 15.87
N ALA A 239 4.33 -3.71 16.11
CA ALA A 239 5.15 -4.88 16.42
C ALA A 239 4.73 -5.58 17.72
N GLN A 240 4.17 -4.84 18.69
CA GLN A 240 3.68 -5.42 19.95
C GLN A 240 2.35 -6.17 19.78
N LEU A 241 1.58 -5.89 18.72
CA LEU A 241 0.31 -6.55 18.43
C LEU A 241 0.48 -7.94 17.82
N VAL A 242 1.64 -8.19 17.22
CA VAL A 242 1.91 -9.42 16.47
C VAL A 242 1.97 -10.60 17.44
N ALA A 243 1.09 -11.56 17.24
CA ALA A 243 1.07 -12.81 18.00
C ALA A 243 2.37 -13.61 17.76
N PRO A 244 2.74 -14.54 18.66
CA PRO A 244 3.84 -15.46 18.40
C PRO A 244 3.66 -16.17 17.05
N GLN A 245 4.72 -16.21 16.24
CA GLN A 245 4.71 -16.71 14.85
C GLN A 245 3.80 -15.93 13.87
N GLY A 246 3.33 -14.76 14.26
CA GLY A 246 2.62 -13.84 13.38
C GLY A 246 3.55 -13.02 12.49
N TYR A 247 2.94 -12.20 11.62
CA TYR A 247 3.64 -11.43 10.59
C TYR A 247 3.35 -9.94 10.72
N LEU A 248 4.38 -9.12 10.45
CA LEU A 248 4.27 -7.68 10.31
C LEU A 248 4.62 -7.28 8.88
N ALA A 249 3.64 -6.77 8.13
CA ALA A 249 3.83 -6.27 6.79
C ALA A 249 4.00 -4.74 6.83
N TYR A 250 5.20 -4.26 6.49
CA TYR A 250 5.50 -2.84 6.36
C TYR A 250 5.63 -2.46 4.89
N MET A 251 4.95 -1.40 4.48
CA MET A 251 5.01 -0.89 3.11
C MET A 251 4.85 0.62 3.09
N THR A 252 5.42 1.25 2.07
CA THR A 252 5.30 2.69 1.85
C THR A 252 5.13 3.01 0.36
N CYS A 253 4.80 4.26 0.10
CA CYS A 253 4.74 4.90 -1.20
C CYS A 253 5.98 5.79 -1.50
N ALA A 254 7.09 5.59 -0.77
CA ALA A 254 8.29 6.41 -0.85
C ALA A 254 9.46 5.64 -1.48
N TYR A 255 10.40 6.37 -2.08
CA TYR A 255 11.65 5.83 -2.60
C TYR A 255 12.84 6.08 -1.66
N SER A 256 12.67 6.88 -0.61
CA SER A 256 13.77 7.28 0.27
C SER A 256 14.17 6.15 1.21
N PRO A 257 15.47 5.81 1.29
CA PRO A 257 15.95 4.79 2.22
C PRO A 257 15.63 5.09 3.69
N GLU A 258 15.55 6.37 4.05
CA GLU A 258 15.18 6.81 5.40
C GLU A 258 13.76 6.39 5.80
N GLU A 259 12.84 6.24 4.83
CA GLU A 259 11.47 5.77 5.05
C GLU A 259 11.30 4.28 4.71
N ASN A 260 12.35 3.59 4.28
CA ASN A 260 12.27 2.21 3.82
C ASN A 260 13.31 1.36 4.55
N GLU A 261 14.47 1.11 3.94
CA GLU A 261 15.51 0.21 4.45
C GLU A 261 15.96 0.59 5.86
N GLN A 262 16.13 1.88 6.16
CA GLN A 262 16.56 2.34 7.49
C GLN A 262 15.49 2.18 8.56
N VAL A 263 14.20 2.21 8.20
CA VAL A 263 13.10 1.92 9.12
C VAL A 263 13.04 0.43 9.40
N SER A 264 13.16 -0.40 8.35
CA SER A 264 13.21 -1.86 8.48
C SER A 264 14.41 -2.33 9.30
N GLU A 265 15.60 -1.78 9.06
CA GLU A 265 16.80 -2.08 9.83
C GLU A 265 16.63 -1.68 11.30
N TRP A 266 16.12 -0.48 11.55
CA TRP A 266 15.82 -0.02 12.91
C TRP A 266 14.81 -0.94 13.62
N LEU A 267 13.78 -1.42 12.90
CA LEU A 267 12.78 -2.34 13.45
C LEU A 267 13.45 -3.65 13.88
N LEU A 268 14.26 -4.25 13.02
CA LEU A 268 14.94 -5.53 13.31
C LEU A 268 15.96 -5.40 14.45
N GLN A 269 16.63 -4.25 14.57
CA GLN A 269 17.52 -3.97 15.70
C GLN A 269 16.74 -3.80 17.02
N LYS A 270 15.58 -3.13 16.97
CA LYS A 270 14.77 -2.84 18.16
C LYS A 270 13.95 -4.04 18.63
N PHE A 271 13.50 -4.87 17.70
CA PHE A 271 12.64 -6.03 17.95
C PHE A 271 13.32 -7.29 17.38
N PRO A 272 14.34 -7.83 18.09
CA PRO A 272 15.16 -8.94 17.59
C PRO A 272 14.39 -10.27 17.46
N GLN A 273 13.15 -10.35 17.94
CA GLN A 273 12.26 -11.47 17.71
C GLN A 273 11.70 -11.52 16.27
N PHE A 274 11.78 -10.43 15.52
CA PHE A 274 11.39 -10.42 14.11
C PHE A 274 12.56 -10.83 13.22
N GLN A 275 12.22 -11.53 12.15
CA GLN A 275 13.14 -11.88 11.07
C GLN A 275 12.53 -11.47 9.72
N PRO A 276 13.35 -11.04 8.76
CA PRO A 276 12.86 -10.73 7.43
C PRO A 276 12.33 -11.98 6.73
N VAL A 277 11.26 -11.82 5.95
CA VAL A 277 10.69 -12.86 5.09
C VAL A 277 10.99 -12.49 3.65
N THR A 278 11.55 -13.43 2.89
CA THR A 278 11.78 -13.27 1.46
C THR A 278 10.45 -13.22 0.72
N ILE A 279 10.23 -12.14 -0.03
CA ILE A 279 9.08 -12.02 -0.94
C ILE A 279 9.54 -12.49 -2.33
N PRO A 280 8.91 -13.54 -2.91
CA PRO A 280 9.29 -14.10 -4.21
C PRO A 280 8.88 -13.21 -5.39
#